data_AF-F7NJM2-F1
#
_entry.id   AF-F7NJM2-F1
#
_cell.length_a   1.000
_cell.length_b   1.000
_cell.length_c   1.000
_cell.angle_alpha   90.00
_cell.angle_beta   90.00
_cell.angle_gamma   90.00
#
_symmetry.space_group_name_H-M   'P 1'
#
loop_
_entity.id
_entity.type
_entity.pdbx_description
1 polymer ?
#
loop_
_entity_poly.entity_id
_entity_poly.type
_entity_poly.pdbx_seq_one_letter_code
_entity_poly.pdbx_strand_id
1 'polypeptide(L)'
;MKIKASIEKIPGGMMIVPLFLGALVNTFLPDFGKTFGSFTGALMSGALSILAVFYVCMGATIDLKATPQILKKGGALLGAKILTGAILAIVASQFIPNGYIDSGFFAGLSVLAIVAAVNDTNGGLYMALMGQFGKKEDVGAYSVMSLESGS
;
A
#
# COMPACT_ATOMS: atom_id res chain seq x y z
N MET A 1 18.57 -21.08 0.06
CA MET A 1 17.62 -21.94 0.82
C MET A 1 16.39 -22.19 -0.03
N LYS A 2 15.83 -23.42 -0.03
CA LYS A 2 14.68 -23.81 -0.87
C LYS A 2 13.43 -22.93 -0.65
N ILE A 3 13.25 -22.43 0.58
CA ILE A 3 12.13 -21.54 0.95
C ILE A 3 12.27 -20.17 0.28
N LYS A 4 13.42 -19.50 0.42
CA LYS A 4 13.72 -18.22 -0.26
C LYS A 4 13.48 -18.32 -1.77
N ALA A 5 14.01 -19.36 -2.39
CA ALA A 5 13.85 -19.61 -3.83
C ALA A 5 12.39 -19.87 -4.26
N SER A 6 11.52 -20.30 -3.35
CA SER A 6 10.08 -20.48 -3.62
C SER A 6 9.33 -19.17 -3.47
N ILE A 7 9.68 -18.35 -2.48
CA ILE A 7 9.11 -17.02 -2.25
C ILE A 7 9.48 -16.05 -3.37
N GLU A 8 10.72 -16.11 -3.86
CA GLU A 8 11.21 -15.26 -4.97
C GLU A 8 10.54 -15.55 -6.31
N LYS A 9 9.79 -16.67 -6.45
CA LYS A 9 8.96 -16.91 -7.65
C LYS A 9 7.73 -16.01 -7.70
N ILE A 10 7.32 -15.47 -6.56
CA ILE A 10 6.21 -14.52 -6.47
C ILE A 10 6.81 -13.12 -6.66
N PRO A 11 6.32 -12.31 -7.62
CA PRO A 11 6.78 -10.92 -7.77
C PRO A 11 6.54 -10.15 -6.47
N GLY A 12 7.60 -9.57 -5.88
CA GLY A 12 7.49 -8.93 -4.57
C GLY A 12 7.20 -9.92 -3.42
N GLY A 13 7.40 -11.22 -3.63
CA GLY A 13 7.05 -12.28 -2.67
C GLY A 13 7.72 -12.14 -1.31
N MET A 14 8.94 -11.59 -1.29
CA MET A 14 9.65 -11.24 -0.05
C MET A 14 8.89 -10.24 0.83
N MET A 15 7.91 -9.52 0.27
CA MET A 15 7.05 -8.59 0.97
C MET A 15 5.59 -9.07 1.06
N ILE A 16 5.02 -9.58 -0.04
CA ILE A 16 3.62 -10.03 -0.09
C ILE A 16 3.39 -11.21 0.86
N VAL A 17 4.30 -12.19 0.88
CA VAL A 17 4.12 -13.41 1.68
C VAL A 17 4.10 -13.09 3.18
N PRO A 18 5.04 -12.31 3.75
CA PRO A 18 4.94 -11.87 5.13
C PRO A 18 3.69 -11.03 5.43
N LEU A 19 3.30 -10.11 4.54
CA LEU A 19 2.09 -9.30 4.71
C LEU A 19 0.83 -10.15 4.81
N PHE A 20 0.69 -11.13 3.91
CA PHE A 20 -0.47 -12.02 3.89
C PHE A 20 -0.54 -12.90 5.14
N LEU A 21 0.60 -13.45 5.57
CA LEU A 21 0.68 -14.21 6.82
C LEU A 21 0.33 -13.32 8.04
N GLY A 22 0.85 -12.10 8.10
CA GLY A 22 0.53 -11.14 9.15
C GLY A 22 -0.96 -10.78 9.17
N ALA A 23 -1.57 -10.58 8.00
CA ALA A 23 -3.00 -10.33 7.89
C ALA A 23 -3.83 -11.51 8.41
N LEU A 24 -3.51 -12.75 8.04
CA LEU A 24 -4.19 -13.95 8.54
C LEU A 24 -4.08 -14.04 10.08
N VAL A 25 -2.89 -13.84 10.63
CA VAL A 25 -2.69 -13.84 12.09
C VAL A 25 -3.53 -12.75 12.75
N ASN A 26 -3.55 -11.53 12.22
CA ASN A 26 -4.35 -10.44 12.77
C ASN A 26 -5.86 -10.69 12.65
N THR A 27 -6.31 -11.37 11.60
CA THR A 27 -7.72 -11.73 11.40
C THR A 27 -8.18 -12.83 12.37
N PHE A 28 -7.40 -13.88 12.57
CA PHE A 28 -7.80 -15.01 13.43
C PHE A 28 -7.36 -14.86 14.90
N LEU A 29 -6.32 -14.06 15.17
CA LEU A 29 -5.72 -13.83 16.48
C LEU A 29 -5.43 -12.33 16.70
N PRO A 30 -6.47 -11.48 16.85
CA PRO A 30 -6.32 -10.01 16.90
C PRO A 30 -5.46 -9.51 18.07
N ASP A 31 -5.39 -10.26 19.17
CA ASP A 31 -4.57 -9.89 20.35
C ASP A 31 -3.14 -10.47 20.32
N PHE A 32 -2.78 -11.23 19.27
CA PHE A 32 -1.47 -11.87 19.16
C PHE A 32 -0.32 -10.84 19.17
N GLY A 33 -0.52 -9.70 18.52
CA GLY A 33 0.50 -8.64 18.48
C GLY A 33 0.75 -7.95 19.82
N LYS A 34 -0.22 -8.02 20.74
CA LYS A 34 -0.14 -7.39 22.08
C LYS A 34 0.28 -8.37 23.17
N THR A 35 0.32 -9.67 22.86
CA THR A 35 0.68 -10.72 23.83
C THR A 35 2.17 -10.73 24.15
N PHE A 36 3.00 -10.23 23.23
CA PHE A 36 4.44 -10.14 23.41
C PHE A 36 4.81 -8.79 24.05
N GLY A 37 5.50 -8.82 25.18
CA GLY A 37 6.13 -7.64 25.78
C GLY A 37 7.51 -7.32 25.16
N SER A 38 8.08 -6.17 25.53
CA SER A 38 9.44 -5.75 25.16
C SER A 38 9.62 -5.55 23.64
N PHE A 39 10.77 -5.91 23.08
CA PHE A 39 11.18 -5.68 21.69
C PHE A 39 10.19 -6.24 20.66
N THR A 40 9.70 -7.47 20.85
CA THR A 40 8.75 -8.10 19.91
C THR A 40 7.42 -7.35 19.88
N GLY A 41 6.90 -6.95 21.05
CA GLY A 41 5.70 -6.11 21.12
C GLY A 41 5.89 -4.74 20.49
N ALA A 42 7.06 -4.11 20.70
CA ALA A 42 7.41 -2.83 20.09
C ALA A 42 7.50 -2.93 18.56
N LEU A 43 8.05 -4.02 18.02
CA LEU A 43 8.09 -4.30 16.58
C LEU A 43 6.69 -4.48 15.98
N MET A 44 5.81 -5.18 16.69
CA MET A 44 4.46 -5.49 16.20
C MET A 44 3.50 -4.28 16.29
N SER A 45 3.71 -3.37 17.24
CA SER A 45 2.87 -2.18 17.43
C SER A 45 3.45 -0.90 16.79
N GLY A 46 4.76 -0.85 16.55
CA GLY A 46 5.48 0.33 16.04
C GLY A 46 5.57 0.47 14.52
N ALA A 47 4.65 -0.14 13.76
CA ALA A 47 4.73 -0.21 12.29
C ALA A 47 4.85 1.17 11.63
N LEU A 48 4.11 2.18 12.12
CA LEU A 48 4.19 3.56 11.60
C LEU A 48 5.56 4.20 11.84
N SER A 49 6.18 3.97 12.99
CA SER A 49 7.52 4.48 13.29
C SER A 49 8.58 3.83 12.39
N ILE A 50 8.45 2.53 12.13
CA ILE A 50 9.33 1.81 11.20
C ILE A 50 9.17 2.34 9.78
N LEU A 51 7.92 2.57 9.33
CA LEU A 51 7.64 3.18 8.02
C LEU A 51 8.23 4.59 7.92
N ALA A 52 8.11 5.41 8.97
CA ALA A 52 8.67 6.76 8.98
C ALA A 52 10.20 6.75 8.77
N VAL A 53 10.93 5.92 9.55
CA VAL A 53 12.38 5.77 9.39
C VAL A 53 12.72 5.22 8.00
N PHE A 54 11.96 4.24 7.52
CA PHE A 54 12.13 3.68 6.18
C PHE A 54 11.99 4.74 5.08
N TYR A 55 10.96 5.60 5.15
CA TYR A 55 10.76 6.69 4.19
C TYR A 55 11.86 7.76 4.24
N VAL A 56 12.40 8.06 5.43
CA VAL A 56 13.56 8.96 5.56
C VAL A 56 14.81 8.36 4.89
N CYS A 57 15.11 7.09 5.16
CA CYS A 57 16.24 6.40 4.53
C CYS A 57 16.08 6.32 3.01
N MET A 58 14.87 5.98 2.54
CA MET A 58 14.49 6.01 1.13
C MET A 58 14.74 7.40 0.51
N GLY A 59 14.23 8.46 1.12
CA GLY A 59 14.40 9.84 0.65
C GLY A 59 15.87 10.24 0.54
N ALA A 60 16.71 9.81 1.49
CA ALA A 60 18.14 10.06 1.46
C ALA A 60 18.88 9.37 0.29
N THR A 61 18.29 8.34 -0.34
CA THR A 61 18.88 7.65 -1.50
C THR A 61 18.48 8.23 -2.85
N ILE A 62 17.56 9.21 -2.88
CA ILE A 62 17.07 9.82 -4.12
C ILE A 62 18.08 10.86 -4.63
N ASP A 63 18.49 10.73 -5.89
CA ASP A 63 19.31 11.74 -6.57
C ASP A 63 18.44 12.95 -6.97
N LEU A 64 18.84 14.16 -6.55
CA LEU A 64 18.15 15.41 -6.88
C LEU A 64 18.04 15.65 -8.39
N LYS A 65 18.96 15.09 -9.20
CA LYS A 65 18.90 15.17 -10.67
C LYS A 65 17.77 14.31 -11.25
N ALA A 66 17.33 13.28 -10.54
CA ALA A 66 16.20 12.43 -10.93
C ALA A 66 14.83 13.05 -10.59
N THR A 67 14.79 14.12 -9.79
CA THR A 67 13.55 14.81 -9.36
C THR A 67 12.57 15.10 -10.50
N PRO A 68 12.97 15.62 -11.68
CA PRO A 68 12.03 15.88 -12.76
C PRO A 68 11.41 14.60 -13.34
N GLN A 69 12.15 13.51 -13.38
CA GLN A 69 11.63 12.22 -13.84
C GLN A 69 10.69 11.59 -12.81
N ILE A 70 11.06 11.68 -11.53
CA ILE A 70 10.24 11.25 -10.39
C ILE A 70 8.91 11.98 -10.39
N LEU A 71 8.91 13.31 -10.56
CA LEU A 71 7.69 14.12 -10.57
C LEU A 71 6.80 13.79 -11.76
N LYS A 72 7.36 13.57 -12.95
CA LYS A 72 6.59 13.16 -14.13
C LYS A 72 5.92 11.80 -13.94
N LYS A 73 6.68 10.79 -13.48
CA LYS A 73 6.16 9.43 -13.29
C LYS A 73 5.18 9.35 -12.11
N GLY A 74 5.57 9.92 -10.97
CA GLY A 74 4.74 10.00 -9.77
C GLY A 74 3.46 10.79 -10.01
N GLY A 75 3.54 11.92 -10.71
CA GLY A 75 2.37 12.72 -11.08
C GLY A 75 1.46 12.01 -12.08
N ALA A 76 2.01 11.30 -13.07
CA ALA A 76 1.20 10.50 -13.99
C ALA A 76 0.47 9.36 -13.27
N LEU A 77 1.14 8.67 -12.34
CA LEU A 77 0.53 7.61 -11.55
C LEU A 77 -0.51 8.14 -10.56
N LEU A 78 -0.23 9.26 -9.90
CA LEU A 78 -1.19 9.96 -9.05
C LEU A 78 -2.45 10.39 -9.83
N GLY A 79 -2.26 11.02 -11.00
CA GLY A 79 -3.35 11.44 -11.86
C GLY A 79 -4.19 10.27 -12.37
N ALA A 80 -3.54 9.18 -12.81
CA ALA A 80 -4.23 7.95 -13.21
C ALA A 80 -5.08 7.38 -12.06
N LYS A 81 -4.59 7.46 -10.83
CA LYS A 81 -5.29 6.97 -9.64
C LYS A 81 -6.53 7.79 -9.33
N ILE A 82 -6.38 9.11 -9.23
CA ILE A 82 -7.49 10.04 -8.99
C ILE A 82 -8.56 9.88 -10.06
N LEU A 83 -8.15 9.77 -11.33
CA LEU A 83 -9.06 9.58 -12.45
C LEU A 83 -9.79 8.23 -12.35
N THR A 84 -9.09 7.14 -12.05
CA THR A 84 -9.69 5.81 -11.88
C THR A 84 -10.69 5.80 -10.72
N GLY A 85 -10.33 6.39 -9.57
CA GLY A 85 -11.21 6.53 -8.43
C GLY A 85 -12.46 7.37 -8.76
N ALA A 86 -12.30 8.47 -9.49
CA ALA A 86 -13.43 9.30 -9.92
C ALA A 86 -14.38 8.55 -10.88
N ILE A 87 -13.83 7.84 -11.87
CA ILE A 87 -14.62 7.02 -12.79
C ILE A 87 -15.39 5.95 -12.02
N LEU A 88 -14.72 5.24 -11.11
CA LEU A 88 -15.36 4.21 -10.29
C LEU A 88 -16.43 4.80 -9.36
N ALA A 89 -16.21 5.99 -8.80
CA ALA A 89 -17.22 6.67 -7.99
C ALA A 89 -18.48 6.95 -8.81
N ILE A 90 -18.32 7.48 -10.04
CA ILE A 90 -19.45 7.76 -10.94
C ILE A 90 -20.18 6.47 -11.28
N VAL A 91 -19.46 5.43 -11.72
CA VAL A 91 -20.07 4.15 -12.10
C VAL A 91 -20.76 3.50 -10.90
N ALA A 92 -20.09 3.40 -9.76
CA ALA A 92 -20.66 2.79 -8.56
C ALA A 92 -21.88 3.55 -8.03
N SER A 93 -21.91 4.89 -8.15
CA SER A 93 -23.05 5.71 -7.74
C SER A 93 -24.32 5.42 -8.56
N GLN A 94 -24.20 4.94 -9.79
CA GLN A 94 -25.34 4.53 -10.62
C GLN A 94 -25.98 3.21 -10.13
N PHE A 95 -25.17 2.33 -9.52
CA PHE A 95 -25.64 1.05 -9.00
C PHE A 95 -25.97 1.09 -7.50
N ILE A 96 -25.50 2.11 -6.78
CA ILE A 96 -25.73 2.28 -5.33
C ILE A 96 -26.30 3.68 -5.07
N PRO A 97 -27.60 3.91 -5.35
CA PRO A 97 -28.20 5.25 -5.32
C PRO A 97 -28.23 5.87 -3.92
N ASN A 98 -28.38 5.05 -2.87
CA ASN A 98 -28.41 5.48 -1.46
C ASN A 98 -27.00 5.69 -0.87
N GLY A 99 -25.94 5.55 -1.67
CA GLY A 99 -24.55 5.65 -1.24
C GLY A 99 -23.99 4.39 -0.56
N TYR A 100 -24.85 3.50 -0.06
CA TYR A 100 -24.51 2.17 0.45
C TYR A 100 -25.61 1.15 0.16
N ILE A 101 -25.27 -0.13 0.24
CA ILE A 101 -26.19 -1.25 0.04
C ILE A 101 -26.83 -1.62 1.39
N ASP A 102 -28.16 -1.56 1.47
CA ASP A 102 -28.93 -1.74 2.71
C ASP A 102 -29.10 -3.20 3.15
N SER A 103 -29.12 -4.16 2.21
CA SER A 103 -29.44 -5.56 2.52
C SER A 103 -28.79 -6.57 1.58
N GLY A 104 -28.74 -7.84 2.01
CA GLY A 104 -28.14 -8.95 1.27
C GLY A 104 -26.66 -9.15 1.58
N PHE A 105 -25.99 -9.97 0.77
CA PHE A 105 -24.59 -10.34 0.95
C PHE A 105 -23.63 -9.13 0.90
N PHE A 106 -24.00 -8.08 0.16
CA PHE A 106 -23.21 -6.85 0.02
C PHE A 106 -23.64 -5.73 0.98
N ALA A 107 -24.46 -6.02 1.99
CA ALA A 107 -24.90 -5.02 2.96
C ALA A 107 -23.70 -4.30 3.61
N GLY A 108 -23.76 -2.97 3.68
CA GLY A 108 -22.70 -2.12 4.20
C GLY A 108 -21.61 -1.73 3.18
N LEU A 109 -21.61 -2.29 1.97
CA LEU A 109 -20.75 -1.82 0.89
C LEU A 109 -21.22 -0.44 0.43
N SER A 110 -20.33 0.55 0.49
CA SER A 110 -20.59 1.92 0.07
C SER A 110 -19.74 2.33 -1.13
N VAL A 111 -20.20 3.34 -1.87
CA VAL A 111 -19.42 3.96 -2.95
C VAL A 111 -18.09 4.47 -2.41
N LEU A 112 -18.09 5.06 -1.20
CA LEU A 112 -16.89 5.53 -0.54
C LEU A 112 -15.92 4.39 -0.20
N ALA A 113 -16.42 3.24 0.28
CA ALA A 113 -15.59 2.08 0.58
C ALA A 113 -14.91 1.53 -0.68
N ILE A 114 -15.62 1.50 -1.82
CA ILE A 114 -15.05 1.08 -3.11
C ILE A 114 -13.94 2.04 -3.55
N VAL A 115 -14.21 3.34 -3.52
CA VAL A 115 -13.24 4.37 -3.91
C VAL A 115 -12.02 4.34 -2.99
N ALA A 116 -12.22 4.25 -1.67
CA ALA A 116 -11.14 4.15 -0.70
C ALA A 116 -10.27 2.90 -0.93
N ALA A 117 -10.88 1.75 -1.22
CA ALA A 117 -10.15 0.52 -1.47
C ALA A 117 -9.28 0.58 -2.74
N VAL A 118 -9.75 1.25 -3.80
CA VAL A 118 -8.98 1.40 -5.05
C VAL A 118 -7.92 2.50 -4.96
N ASN A 119 -8.20 3.55 -4.18
CA ASN A 119 -7.25 4.64 -3.95
C ASN A 119 -6.24 4.34 -2.84
N ASP A 120 -6.37 3.25 -2.08
CA ASP A 120 -5.32 2.85 -1.15
C ASP A 120 -4.07 2.36 -1.90
N THR A 121 -2.88 2.66 -1.40
CA THR A 121 -1.63 2.14 -1.96
C THR A 121 -0.70 1.67 -0.88
N ASN A 122 -0.18 0.46 -1.05
CA ASN A 122 0.89 -0.04 -0.22
C ASN A 122 2.25 0.42 -0.78
N GLY A 123 2.79 1.50 -0.22
CA GLY A 123 4.10 2.02 -0.61
C GLY A 123 5.22 1.03 -0.45
N GLY A 124 5.22 0.30 0.65
CA GLY A 124 6.20 -0.76 0.89
C GLY A 124 6.24 -1.75 -0.28
N LEU A 125 5.07 -2.22 -0.71
CA LEU A 125 4.96 -3.20 -1.80
C LEU A 125 5.39 -2.61 -3.13
N TYR A 126 4.98 -1.37 -3.41
CA TYR A 126 5.43 -0.63 -4.59
C TYR A 126 6.96 -0.53 -4.63
N MET A 127 7.57 -0.12 -3.53
CA MET A 127 9.03 0.04 -3.44
C MET A 127 9.76 -1.30 -3.52
N ALA A 128 9.21 -2.38 -2.94
CA ALA A 128 9.77 -3.72 -3.08
C ALA A 128 9.74 -4.21 -4.53
N LEU A 129 8.65 -3.96 -5.26
CA LEU A 129 8.53 -4.32 -6.67
C LEU A 129 9.41 -3.44 -7.56
N MET A 130 9.45 -2.13 -7.34
CA MET A 130 10.32 -1.22 -8.09
C MET A 130 11.80 -1.44 -7.78
N GLY A 131 12.14 -1.88 -6.57
CA GLY A 131 13.49 -2.31 -6.24
C GLY A 131 13.92 -3.60 -6.94
N GLN A 132 12.96 -4.49 -7.26
CA GLN A 132 13.22 -5.76 -7.97
C GLN A 132 13.18 -5.63 -9.49
N PHE A 133 12.24 -4.84 -10.03
CA PHE A 133 11.93 -4.79 -11.46
C PHE A 133 12.04 -3.38 -12.08
N GLY A 134 12.07 -2.34 -11.26
CA GLY A 134 12.11 -0.94 -11.69
C GLY A 134 13.51 -0.36 -11.69
N LYS A 135 13.59 0.93 -12.03
CA LYS A 135 14.82 1.72 -11.88
C LYS A 135 14.83 2.43 -10.52
N LYS A 136 16.01 2.91 -10.11
CA LYS A 136 16.16 3.66 -8.84
C LYS A 136 15.26 4.89 -8.80
N GLU A 137 15.00 5.51 -9.94
CA GLU A 137 14.11 6.67 -10.04
C GLU A 137 12.63 6.28 -9.88
N ASP A 138 12.25 5.04 -10.21
CA ASP A 138 10.87 4.56 -10.08
C ASP A 138 10.49 4.31 -8.61
N VAL A 139 11.48 3.89 -7.81
CA VAL A 139 11.34 3.75 -6.35
C VAL A 139 10.99 5.10 -5.71
N GLY A 140 11.60 6.19 -6.20
CA GLY A 140 11.35 7.56 -5.72
C GLY A 140 9.99 8.13 -6.10
N ALA A 141 9.34 7.61 -7.15
CA ALA A 141 8.01 8.07 -7.61
C ALA A 141 6.91 7.87 -6.55
N TYR A 142 7.11 6.95 -5.61
CA TYR A 142 6.18 6.76 -4.50
C TYR A 142 6.03 8.00 -3.62
N SER A 143 7.09 8.81 -3.45
CA SER A 143 7.04 10.04 -2.64
C SER A 143 6.03 11.07 -3.15
N VAL A 144 5.76 11.08 -4.46
CA VAL A 144 4.73 11.93 -5.08
C VAL A 144 3.35 11.29 -4.93
N MET A 145 3.26 9.96 -5.00
CA MET A 145 2.00 9.25 -4.80
C MET A 145 1.52 9.28 -3.34
N SER A 146 2.43 9.31 -2.36
CA SER A 146 2.08 9.35 -0.93
C SER A 146 1.41 10.66 -0.50
N LEU A 147 1.52 11.73 -1.31
CA LEU A 147 0.84 13.00 -1.07
C LEU A 147 -0.68 12.86 -0.97
N GLU A 148 -1.27 11.88 -1.67
CA GLU A 148 -2.71 11.61 -1.60
C GLU A 148 -3.12 10.91 -0.31
N SER A 149 -2.25 10.06 0.22
CA SER A 149 -2.51 9.28 1.43
C SER A 149 -2.28 10.08 2.73
N GLY A 150 -1.92 11.38 2.63
CA GLY A 150 -1.76 12.29 3.78
C GLY A 150 -0.56 11.96 4.68
N SER A 151 0.39 11.17 4.18
CA SER A 151 1.61 10.72 4.87
C SER A 151 2.86 11.47 4.43
#